data_AF-A0A1E3LUU6-F1
#
_entry.id   AF-A0A1E3LUU6-F1
#
_cell.length_a   1.000
_cell.length_b   1.000
_cell.length_c   1.000
_cell.angle_alpha   90.00
_cell.angle_beta   90.00
_cell.angle_gamma   90.00
#
_symmetry.space_group_name_H-M   'P 1'
#
loop_
_entity.id
_entity.type
_entity.pdbx_description
1 polymer ?
#
loop_
_entity_poly.entity_id
_entity_poly.type
_entity_poly.pdbx_seq_one_letter_code
_entity_poly.pdbx_strand_id
1 'polypeptide(L)'
;MTDPPDDLQAKHLKRIARRVRGIATKAAAEIGVKATVTINPMTDRRSGYDGFRVVLTLADVELVLLVDEVTAGNDKTTFLAAAIRARISELLAQHDRFAERVAALRARVEASIDRANAGMRLAGFSMAPLPIQCPFDWRREELEAAVETLDPMLRPEVSAIGGTNGRDFAGSMRLIAPSQRRRQRRKARLDAHHAMLEIDALAEAAIARSGRDPAAVIADLQTKYRQADLYRDGDSGVDVTSVSVVLWEGRISLCARLATTSPTALIHGSELRLDRALNDSDLQHVVGLSAATLLDGEPLLGDAVITSARARGDRYTDVRLGMRRRFIQVDELQAA
;
A
#
# COMPACT_ATOMS: atom_id res chain seq x y z
N MET A 1 -19.78 -14.39 24.97
CA MET A 1 -20.49 -14.06 23.73
C MET A 1 -19.72 -14.69 22.61
N THR A 2 -20.26 -15.74 22.01
CA THR A 2 -19.66 -16.43 20.87
C THR A 2 -20.07 -15.67 19.60
N ASP A 3 -19.10 -15.26 18.80
CA ASP A 3 -19.37 -14.69 17.49
C ASP A 3 -20.21 -15.69 16.68
N PRO A 4 -21.30 -15.23 16.03
CA PRO A 4 -22.10 -16.12 15.20
C PRO A 4 -21.24 -16.69 14.07
N PRO A 5 -21.42 -17.97 13.69
CA PRO A 5 -20.63 -18.60 12.64
C PRO A 5 -20.62 -17.74 11.36
N ASP A 6 -19.46 -17.63 10.70
CA ASP A 6 -19.20 -16.73 9.55
C ASP A 6 -20.32 -16.76 8.48
N ASP A 7 -20.92 -17.93 8.26
CA ASP A 7 -22.03 -18.12 7.31
C ASP A 7 -23.34 -17.42 7.70
N LEU A 8 -23.64 -17.29 9.00
CA LEU A 8 -24.81 -16.58 9.50
C LEU A 8 -24.61 -15.06 9.41
N GLN A 9 -23.41 -14.56 9.72
CA GLN A 9 -23.05 -13.15 9.50
C GLN A 9 -23.13 -12.78 8.02
N ALA A 10 -22.56 -13.60 7.14
CA ALA A 10 -22.59 -13.37 5.69
C ALA A 10 -24.02 -13.36 5.12
N LYS A 11 -24.91 -14.25 5.59
CA LYS A 11 -26.34 -14.27 5.20
C LYS A 11 -27.08 -13.02 5.71
N HIS A 12 -26.80 -12.59 6.93
CA HIS A 12 -27.38 -11.39 7.52
C HIS A 12 -27.02 -10.13 6.71
N LEU A 13 -25.73 -9.93 6.44
CA LEU A 13 -25.23 -8.80 5.66
C LEU A 13 -25.80 -8.77 4.24
N LYS A 14 -25.90 -9.94 3.56
CA LYS A 14 -26.54 -10.04 2.24
C LYS A 14 -28.00 -9.59 2.26
N ARG A 15 -28.75 -9.93 3.32
CA ARG A 15 -30.16 -9.52 3.47
C ARG A 15 -30.28 -8.02 3.66
N ILE A 16 -29.45 -7.43 4.52
CA ILE A 16 -29.43 -5.98 4.75
C ILE A 16 -29.05 -5.24 3.47
N ALA A 17 -28.01 -5.69 2.77
CA ALA A 17 -27.57 -5.07 1.53
C ALA A 17 -28.66 -5.06 0.44
N ARG A 18 -29.43 -6.15 0.32
CA ARG A 18 -30.60 -6.22 -0.58
C ARG A 18 -31.68 -5.20 -0.19
N ARG A 19 -31.95 -5.03 1.11
CA ARG A 19 -32.89 -4.03 1.63
C ARG A 19 -32.45 -2.61 1.27
N VAL A 20 -31.20 -2.26 1.55
CA VAL A 20 -30.61 -0.95 1.21
C VAL A 20 -30.72 -0.67 -0.30
N ARG A 21 -30.41 -1.66 -1.15
CA ARG A 21 -30.56 -1.55 -2.61
C ARG A 21 -31.99 -1.24 -3.02
N GLY A 22 -32.99 -1.94 -2.47
CA GLY A 22 -34.39 -1.71 -2.78
C GLY A 22 -34.84 -0.29 -2.44
N ILE A 23 -34.43 0.20 -1.26
CA ILE A 23 -34.76 1.56 -0.79
C ILE A 23 -34.10 2.62 -1.67
N ALA A 24 -32.80 2.50 -1.95
CA ALA A 24 -32.06 3.45 -2.77
C ALA A 24 -32.60 3.51 -4.20
N THR A 25 -32.88 2.35 -4.81
CA THR A 25 -33.41 2.27 -6.20
C THR A 25 -34.78 2.93 -6.28
N LYS A 26 -35.67 2.68 -5.31
CA LYS A 26 -37.00 3.30 -5.26
C LYS A 26 -36.91 4.82 -5.08
N ALA A 27 -36.08 5.28 -4.15
CA ALA A 27 -35.90 6.71 -3.88
C ALA A 27 -35.36 7.47 -5.11
N ALA A 28 -34.42 6.88 -5.85
CA ALA A 28 -33.87 7.50 -7.05
C ALA A 28 -34.85 7.52 -8.23
N ALA A 29 -35.62 6.44 -8.43
CA ALA A 29 -36.64 6.35 -9.47
C ALA A 29 -37.74 7.40 -9.28
N GLU A 30 -38.17 7.66 -8.05
CA GLU A 30 -39.20 8.67 -7.74
C GLU A 30 -38.76 10.11 -8.07
N ILE A 31 -37.46 10.38 -8.13
CA ILE A 31 -36.89 11.71 -8.38
C ILE A 31 -36.33 11.82 -9.81
N GLY A 32 -36.39 10.74 -10.62
CA GLY A 32 -35.90 10.74 -11.99
C GLY A 32 -34.38 10.69 -12.14
N VAL A 33 -33.66 10.18 -11.12
CA VAL A 33 -32.20 10.00 -11.13
C VAL A 33 -31.85 8.53 -11.34
N LYS A 34 -30.78 8.25 -12.11
CA LYS A 34 -30.31 6.87 -12.34
C LYS A 34 -29.43 6.39 -11.17
N ALA A 35 -29.99 5.68 -10.20
CA ALA A 35 -29.18 5.03 -9.18
C ALA A 35 -28.54 3.73 -9.69
N THR A 36 -27.22 3.62 -9.61
CA THR A 36 -26.50 2.35 -9.76
C THR A 36 -26.02 1.89 -8.39
N VAL A 37 -26.77 1.01 -7.74
CA VAL A 37 -26.42 0.56 -6.39
C VAL A 37 -25.40 -0.58 -6.42
N THR A 38 -24.12 -0.22 -6.37
CA THR A 38 -23.03 -1.18 -6.20
C THR A 38 -22.91 -1.57 -4.74
N ILE A 39 -23.34 -2.79 -4.40
CA ILE A 39 -23.13 -3.37 -3.07
C ILE A 39 -21.68 -3.87 -3.04
N ASN A 40 -20.79 -3.10 -2.46
CA ASN A 40 -19.53 -3.63 -1.96
C ASN A 40 -19.63 -3.68 -0.43
N PRO A 41 -19.70 -4.87 0.17
CA PRO A 41 -19.37 -4.99 1.59
C PRO A 41 -17.87 -4.73 1.68
N MET A 42 -17.47 -3.48 1.94
CA MET A 42 -16.08 -3.18 2.23
C MET A 42 -15.94 -2.91 3.72
N THR A 43 -15.16 -3.75 4.37
CA THR A 43 -14.23 -3.35 5.42
C THR A 43 -13.24 -2.38 4.76
N ASP A 44 -13.62 -1.11 4.62
CA ASP A 44 -12.65 -0.09 4.25
C ASP A 44 -11.75 0.16 5.47
N ARG A 45 -10.60 -0.54 5.48
CA ARG A 45 -9.61 -0.49 6.57
C ARG A 45 -9.10 0.94 6.84
N ARG A 46 -9.30 1.90 5.93
CA ARG A 46 -8.88 3.30 6.13
C ARG A 46 -9.90 4.14 6.88
N SER A 47 -11.20 3.92 6.66
CA SER A 47 -12.26 4.72 7.29
C SER A 47 -12.76 4.14 8.62
N GLY A 48 -12.49 2.85 8.89
CA GLY A 48 -13.01 2.17 10.09
C GLY A 48 -14.54 2.09 10.12
N TYR A 49 -15.19 2.28 8.96
CA TYR A 49 -16.64 2.25 8.80
C TYR A 49 -17.09 0.85 8.39
N ASP A 50 -17.79 0.17 9.28
CA ASP A 50 -18.50 -1.08 8.98
C ASP A 50 -19.90 -0.76 8.41
N GLY A 51 -20.06 -0.88 7.09
CA GLY A 51 -21.31 -0.50 6.43
C GLY A 51 -21.42 -0.81 4.93
N PHE A 52 -22.39 -0.17 4.29
CA PHE A 52 -22.77 -0.34 2.89
C PHE A 52 -22.47 0.93 2.09
N ARG A 53 -21.88 0.77 0.90
CA ARG A 53 -21.72 1.86 -0.08
C ARG A 53 -22.95 1.93 -0.99
N VAL A 54 -23.54 3.11 -1.14
CA VAL A 54 -24.62 3.39 -2.10
C VAL A 54 -24.09 4.42 -3.08
N VAL A 55 -24.05 4.06 -4.36
CA VAL A 55 -23.63 4.98 -5.44
C VAL A 55 -24.88 5.49 -6.16
N LEU A 56 -25.00 6.80 -6.25
CA LEU A 56 -26.07 7.50 -6.92
C LEU A 56 -25.45 8.26 -8.09
N THR A 57 -25.86 7.94 -9.32
CA THR A 57 -25.28 8.54 -10.52
C THR A 57 -26.28 9.53 -11.14
N LEU A 58 -25.87 10.78 -11.28
CA LEU A 58 -26.63 11.79 -12.00
C LEU A 58 -25.76 12.30 -13.13
N ALA A 59 -26.18 12.04 -14.38
CA ALA A 59 -25.37 12.30 -15.57
C ALA A 59 -23.94 11.72 -15.45
N ASP A 60 -22.92 12.57 -15.36
CA ASP A 60 -21.50 12.25 -15.24
C ASP A 60 -20.94 12.35 -13.81
N VAL A 61 -21.81 12.61 -12.83
CA VAL A 61 -21.44 12.80 -11.43
C VAL A 61 -21.92 11.62 -10.57
N GLU A 62 -21.04 11.13 -9.72
CA GLU A 62 -21.36 10.09 -8.73
C GLU A 62 -21.36 10.67 -7.32
N LEU A 63 -22.48 10.49 -6.62
CA LEU A 63 -22.59 10.68 -5.17
C LEU A 63 -22.43 9.32 -4.49
N VAL A 64 -21.41 9.21 -3.65
CA VAL A 64 -21.07 7.98 -2.94
C VAL A 64 -21.47 8.15 -1.48
N LEU A 65 -22.44 7.35 -1.01
CA LEU A 65 -22.93 7.39 0.37
C LEU A 65 -22.47 6.16 1.16
N LEU A 66 -22.08 6.37 2.41
CA LEU A 66 -21.86 5.30 3.40
C LEU A 66 -23.07 5.16 4.31
N VAL A 67 -23.56 3.94 4.46
CA VAL A 67 -24.67 3.58 5.34
C VAL A 67 -24.16 2.56 6.35
N ASP A 68 -24.06 2.94 7.62
CA ASP A 68 -23.62 2.00 8.67
C ASP A 68 -24.63 0.85 8.88
N GLU A 69 -24.16 -0.27 9.45
CA GLU A 69 -24.98 -1.46 9.69
C GLU A 69 -26.18 -1.17 10.60
N VAL A 70 -26.02 -0.31 11.60
CA VAL A 70 -27.09 0.05 12.55
C VAL A 70 -28.24 0.78 11.85
N THR A 71 -27.92 1.71 10.95
CA THR A 71 -28.87 2.49 10.14
C THR A 71 -29.55 1.58 9.12
N ALA A 72 -28.82 0.60 8.57
CA ALA A 72 -29.35 -0.34 7.59
C ALA A 72 -30.18 -1.48 8.21
N GLY A 73 -29.86 -1.89 9.44
CA GLY A 73 -30.46 -3.03 10.16
C GLY A 73 -31.74 -2.68 10.93
N ASN A 74 -31.87 -1.44 11.44
CA ASN A 74 -33.07 -1.00 12.14
C ASN A 74 -34.29 -0.91 11.20
N ASP A 75 -35.52 -1.09 11.72
CA ASP A 75 -36.79 -0.91 10.98
C ASP A 75 -37.09 0.56 10.59
N LYS A 76 -36.06 1.40 10.60
CA LYS A 76 -36.08 2.81 10.20
C LYS A 76 -35.93 2.95 8.68
N THR A 77 -36.63 2.13 7.89
CA THR A 77 -36.56 2.20 6.41
C THR A 77 -37.07 3.52 5.85
N THR A 78 -38.04 4.13 6.54
CA THR A 78 -38.54 5.47 6.24
C THR A 78 -37.46 6.54 6.45
N PHE A 79 -36.67 6.44 7.52
CA PHE A 79 -35.53 7.34 7.75
C PHE A 79 -34.48 7.18 6.66
N LEU A 80 -34.07 5.95 6.34
CA LEU A 80 -33.06 5.70 5.31
C LEU A 80 -33.52 6.23 3.93
N ALA A 81 -34.77 5.96 3.56
CA ALA A 81 -35.35 6.50 2.32
C ALA A 81 -35.36 8.03 2.33
N ALA A 82 -35.77 8.67 3.43
CA ALA A 82 -35.81 10.12 3.55
C ALA A 82 -34.41 10.75 3.49
N ALA A 83 -33.42 10.14 4.16
CA ALA A 83 -32.03 10.58 4.12
C ALA A 83 -31.46 10.51 2.70
N ILE A 84 -31.64 9.38 2.00
CA ILE A 84 -31.23 9.23 0.59
C ILE A 84 -31.88 10.29 -0.29
N ARG A 85 -33.21 10.51 -0.16
CA ARG A 85 -33.91 11.55 -0.92
C ARG A 85 -33.34 12.94 -0.66
N ALA A 86 -33.06 13.27 0.61
CA ALA A 86 -32.45 14.54 0.96
C ALA A 86 -31.08 14.70 0.28
N ARG A 87 -30.22 13.65 0.30
CA ARG A 87 -28.93 13.70 -0.40
C ARG A 87 -29.09 13.89 -1.92
N ILE A 88 -30.05 13.20 -2.54
CA ILE A 88 -30.35 13.33 -3.98
C ILE A 88 -30.81 14.75 -4.31
N SER A 89 -31.74 15.31 -3.52
CA SER A 89 -32.23 16.67 -3.73
C SER A 89 -31.12 17.72 -3.59
N GLU A 90 -30.21 17.54 -2.62
CA GLU A 90 -29.05 18.42 -2.45
C GLU A 90 -28.07 18.32 -3.64
N LEU A 91 -27.81 17.11 -4.13
CA LEU A 91 -27.01 16.89 -5.34
C LEU A 91 -27.66 17.57 -6.55
N LEU A 92 -28.97 17.38 -6.76
CA LEU A 92 -29.70 17.99 -7.88
C LEU A 92 -29.65 19.52 -7.85
N ALA A 93 -29.81 20.12 -6.66
CA ALA A 93 -29.77 21.57 -6.49
C ALA A 93 -28.40 22.20 -6.81
N GLN A 94 -27.34 21.39 -6.80
CA GLN A 94 -25.95 21.86 -6.94
C GLN A 94 -25.17 21.12 -8.03
N HIS A 95 -25.86 20.32 -8.84
CA HIS A 95 -25.27 19.38 -9.79
C HIS A 95 -24.26 20.07 -10.71
N ASP A 96 -24.68 21.12 -11.40
CA ASP A 96 -23.85 21.78 -12.42
C ASP A 96 -22.56 22.36 -11.81
N ARG A 97 -22.66 22.97 -10.62
CA ARG A 97 -21.49 23.50 -9.89
C ARG A 97 -20.54 22.39 -9.46
N PHE A 98 -21.09 21.26 -9.02
CA PHE A 98 -20.28 20.13 -8.62
C PHE A 98 -19.62 19.47 -9.83
N ALA A 99 -20.34 19.29 -10.95
CA ALA A 99 -19.81 18.79 -12.21
C ALA A 99 -18.67 19.68 -12.75
N GLU A 100 -18.85 21.00 -12.76
CA GLU A 100 -17.79 21.96 -13.13
C GLU A 100 -16.54 21.80 -12.24
N ARG A 101 -16.73 21.66 -10.92
CA ARG A 101 -15.63 21.43 -9.97
C ARG A 101 -14.93 20.11 -10.25
N VAL A 102 -15.67 19.03 -10.47
CA VAL A 102 -15.14 17.70 -10.76
C VAL A 102 -14.32 17.73 -12.04
N ALA A 103 -14.86 18.31 -13.12
CA ALA A 103 -14.16 18.44 -14.40
C ALA A 103 -12.86 19.26 -14.28
N ALA A 104 -12.91 20.39 -13.58
CA ALA A 104 -11.74 21.25 -13.37
C ALA A 104 -10.65 20.55 -12.53
N LEU A 105 -11.04 19.80 -11.49
CA LEU A 105 -10.09 19.06 -10.66
C LEU A 105 -9.52 17.85 -11.40
N ARG A 106 -10.33 17.12 -12.14
CA ARG A 106 -9.89 16.01 -12.99
C ARG A 106 -8.80 16.46 -13.97
N ALA A 107 -9.04 17.53 -14.71
CA ALA A 107 -8.05 18.07 -15.65
C ALA A 107 -6.73 18.47 -14.96
N ARG A 108 -6.80 18.99 -13.72
CA ARG A 108 -5.60 19.31 -12.92
C ARG A 108 -4.86 18.05 -12.46
N VAL A 109 -5.58 16.99 -12.10
CA VAL A 109 -5.01 15.70 -11.71
C VAL A 109 -4.30 15.07 -12.90
N GLU A 110 -4.97 14.98 -14.06
CA GLU A 110 -4.40 14.45 -15.30
C GLU A 110 -3.11 15.22 -15.66
N ALA A 111 -3.17 16.55 -15.70
CA ALA A 111 -1.98 17.36 -15.96
C ALA A 111 -0.87 17.19 -14.89
N SER A 112 -1.21 16.88 -13.65
CA SER A 112 -0.22 16.61 -12.60
C SER A 112 0.45 15.25 -12.76
N ILE A 113 -0.32 14.24 -13.17
CA ILE A 113 0.20 12.91 -13.53
C ILE A 113 1.16 13.03 -14.71
N ASP A 114 0.77 13.75 -15.77
CA ASP A 114 1.59 13.95 -16.96
C ASP A 114 2.90 14.67 -16.63
N ARG A 115 2.83 15.77 -15.87
CA ARG A 115 4.03 16.49 -15.40
C ARG A 115 4.91 15.63 -14.49
N ALA A 116 4.32 14.75 -13.69
CA ALA A 116 5.06 13.86 -12.82
C ALA A 116 5.88 12.83 -13.61
N ASN A 117 5.47 12.49 -14.84
CA ASN A 117 6.14 11.55 -15.75
C ASN A 117 6.74 10.34 -15.01
N ALA A 118 5.88 9.65 -14.27
CA ALA A 118 6.23 8.51 -13.43
C ALA A 118 5.44 7.25 -13.80
N GLY A 119 4.85 7.24 -15.00
CA GLY A 119 3.86 6.28 -15.51
C GLY A 119 2.80 5.87 -14.52
N MET A 120 2.29 6.89 -13.85
CA MET A 120 1.00 6.80 -13.20
C MET A 120 -0.07 7.09 -14.26
N ARG A 121 -1.28 6.58 -14.06
CA ARG A 121 -2.41 6.85 -14.96
C ARG A 121 -3.67 7.10 -14.16
N LEU A 122 -4.48 8.07 -14.55
CA LEU A 122 -5.79 8.25 -13.94
C LEU A 122 -6.72 7.13 -14.44
N ALA A 123 -7.13 6.24 -13.54
CA ALA A 123 -8.07 5.15 -13.82
C ALA A 123 -9.52 5.56 -13.55
N GLY A 124 -9.73 6.48 -12.61
CA GLY A 124 -11.05 7.01 -12.26
C GLY A 124 -10.96 8.26 -11.40
N PHE A 125 -12.05 9.02 -11.35
CA PHE A 125 -12.16 10.22 -10.53
C PHE A 125 -13.60 10.35 -10.05
N SER A 126 -13.81 10.24 -8.75
CA SER A 126 -15.14 10.17 -8.14
C SER A 126 -15.21 10.98 -6.85
N MET A 127 -16.39 11.13 -6.31
CA MET A 127 -16.56 11.63 -4.94
C MET A 127 -16.04 10.62 -3.93
N ALA A 128 -15.40 11.11 -2.87
CA ALA A 128 -15.09 10.28 -1.70
C ALA A 128 -16.39 9.83 -1.01
N PRO A 129 -16.40 8.68 -0.33
CA PRO A 129 -17.60 8.24 0.37
C PRO A 129 -18.04 9.20 1.50
N LEU A 130 -19.29 9.64 1.45
CA LEU A 130 -19.91 10.54 2.43
C LEU A 130 -20.87 9.76 3.35
N PRO A 131 -20.75 9.83 4.68
CA PRO A 131 -21.75 9.25 5.58
C PRO A 131 -23.15 9.80 5.25
N ILE A 132 -24.15 8.92 5.16
CA ILE A 132 -25.51 9.28 4.74
C ILE A 132 -26.19 10.34 5.63
N GLN A 133 -25.72 10.47 6.86
CA GLN A 133 -26.20 11.44 7.84
C GLN A 133 -25.62 12.86 7.60
N CYS A 134 -24.56 12.97 6.81
CA CYS A 134 -23.88 14.23 6.55
C CYS A 134 -24.55 15.00 5.39
N PRO A 135 -24.75 16.33 5.55
CA PRO A 135 -25.16 17.24 4.46
C PRO A 135 -24.19 17.14 3.27
N PHE A 136 -24.69 17.20 2.03
CA PHE A 136 -23.87 17.31 0.83
C PHE A 136 -23.63 18.80 0.58
N ASP A 137 -22.36 19.21 0.58
CA ASP A 137 -21.93 20.54 0.18
C ASP A 137 -20.87 20.44 -0.91
N TRP A 138 -21.25 20.78 -2.14
CA TRP A 138 -20.40 20.67 -3.33
C TRP A 138 -19.01 21.30 -3.16
N ARG A 139 -18.86 22.31 -2.29
CA ARG A 139 -17.58 23.01 -2.05
C ARG A 139 -16.63 22.22 -1.16
N ARG A 140 -17.17 21.41 -0.25
CA ARG A 140 -16.44 20.75 0.83
C ARG A 140 -16.23 19.27 0.59
N GLU A 141 -17.04 18.66 -0.27
CA GLU A 141 -16.92 17.22 -0.55
C GLU A 141 -15.53 16.87 -1.04
N GLU A 142 -14.91 15.88 -0.41
CA GLU A 142 -13.64 15.31 -0.86
C GLU A 142 -13.86 14.51 -2.15
N LEU A 143 -12.88 14.55 -3.04
CA LEU A 143 -12.84 13.74 -4.25
C LEU A 143 -11.71 12.72 -4.14
N GLU A 144 -11.87 11.58 -4.80
CA GLU A 144 -10.89 10.52 -4.89
C GLU A 144 -10.43 10.35 -6.33
N ALA A 145 -9.12 10.46 -6.55
CA ALA A 145 -8.48 10.02 -7.77
C ALA A 145 -8.06 8.56 -7.61
N ALA A 146 -8.64 7.67 -8.42
CA ALA A 146 -8.18 6.30 -8.58
C ALA A 146 -7.01 6.33 -9.57
N VAL A 147 -5.79 6.16 -9.07
CA VAL A 147 -4.56 6.27 -9.85
C VAL A 147 -3.92 4.91 -9.97
N GLU A 148 -3.76 4.44 -11.21
CA GLU A 148 -2.96 3.27 -11.50
C GLU A 148 -1.48 3.61 -11.31
N THR A 149 -0.81 2.77 -10.54
CA THR A 149 0.60 2.86 -10.19
C THR A 149 1.22 1.47 -10.26
N LEU A 150 2.53 1.36 -10.11
CA LEU A 150 3.17 0.07 -9.89
C LEU A 150 3.23 -0.22 -8.40
N ASP A 151 2.85 -1.43 -7.97
CA ASP A 151 3.08 -1.92 -6.60
C ASP A 151 4.56 -2.28 -6.38
N PRO A 152 4.97 -2.74 -5.18
CA PRO A 152 6.34 -3.23 -4.95
C PRO A 152 6.72 -4.51 -5.68
N MET A 153 5.78 -5.25 -6.26
CA MET A 153 6.05 -6.32 -7.23
C MET A 153 6.17 -5.81 -8.66
N LEU A 154 5.99 -4.50 -8.87
CA LEU A 154 5.94 -3.87 -10.19
C LEU A 154 4.75 -4.34 -11.04
N ARG A 155 3.67 -4.77 -10.37
CA ARG A 155 2.37 -5.07 -10.98
C ARG A 155 1.51 -3.80 -10.94
N PRO A 156 0.63 -3.58 -11.94
CA PRO A 156 -0.33 -2.50 -11.88
C PRO A 156 -1.24 -2.62 -10.65
N GLU A 157 -1.34 -1.55 -9.86
CA GLU A 157 -2.21 -1.41 -8.70
C GLU A 157 -2.94 -0.07 -8.76
N VAL A 158 -4.24 -0.06 -8.48
CA VAL A 158 -5.02 1.17 -8.39
C VAL A 158 -5.05 1.64 -6.93
N SER A 159 -4.47 2.82 -6.70
CA SER A 159 -4.48 3.49 -5.40
C SER A 159 -5.47 4.65 -5.39
N ALA A 160 -6.25 4.78 -4.31
CA ALA A 160 -7.10 5.94 -4.08
C ALA A 160 -6.31 7.06 -3.40
N ILE A 161 -6.36 8.25 -4.00
CA ILE A 161 -5.76 9.49 -3.50
C ILE A 161 -6.89 10.49 -3.27
N GLY A 162 -7.12 10.86 -2.01
CA GLY A 162 -8.11 11.85 -1.61
C GLY A 162 -7.63 13.29 -1.77
N GLY A 163 -8.55 14.22 -2.02
CA GLY A 163 -8.28 15.64 -2.07
C GLY A 163 -9.53 16.50 -2.25
N THR A 164 -9.53 17.67 -1.63
CA THR A 164 -10.62 18.66 -1.76
C THR A 164 -10.36 19.67 -2.88
N ASN A 165 -9.10 19.85 -3.24
CA ASN A 165 -8.68 20.84 -4.22
C ASN A 165 -7.44 20.37 -5.00
N GLY A 166 -7.10 21.08 -6.07
CA GLY A 166 -6.00 20.68 -6.95
C GLY A 166 -4.61 20.68 -6.29
N ARG A 167 -4.40 21.46 -5.21
CA ARG A 167 -3.13 21.47 -4.47
C ARG A 167 -2.94 20.19 -3.67
N ASP A 168 -4.01 19.66 -3.08
CA ASP A 168 -3.98 18.40 -2.32
C ASP A 168 -3.52 17.26 -3.24
N PHE A 169 -4.16 17.13 -4.40
CA PHE A 169 -3.77 16.14 -5.41
C PHE A 169 -2.35 16.34 -5.89
N ALA A 170 -1.95 17.57 -6.25
CA ALA A 170 -0.59 17.84 -6.73
C ALA A 170 0.47 17.50 -5.67
N GLY A 171 0.19 17.78 -4.39
CA GLY A 171 1.02 17.40 -3.26
C GLY A 171 1.20 15.88 -3.17
N SER A 172 0.09 15.14 -3.16
CA SER A 172 0.10 13.67 -3.12
C SER A 172 0.84 13.06 -4.31
N MET A 173 0.60 13.54 -5.55
CA MET A 173 1.31 13.07 -6.75
C MET A 173 2.81 13.31 -6.66
N ARG A 174 3.22 14.48 -6.14
CA ARG A 174 4.64 14.82 -5.95
C ARG A 174 5.33 13.90 -4.95
N LEU A 175 4.62 13.47 -3.90
CA LEU A 175 5.15 12.55 -2.89
C LEU A 175 5.36 11.13 -3.46
N ILE A 176 4.44 10.64 -4.29
CA ILE A 176 4.52 9.27 -4.85
C ILE A 176 5.38 9.18 -6.12
N ALA A 177 5.52 10.27 -6.90
CA ALA A 177 6.21 10.23 -8.18
C ALA A 177 7.67 9.71 -8.12
N PRO A 178 8.51 10.06 -7.12
CA PRO A 178 9.88 9.56 -7.04
C PRO A 178 9.96 8.03 -6.91
N SER A 179 9.08 7.41 -6.12
CA SER A 179 9.05 5.94 -5.99
C SER A 179 8.55 5.29 -7.27
N GLN A 180 7.53 5.86 -7.91
CA GLN A 180 7.00 5.35 -9.17
C GLN A 180 8.03 5.41 -10.31
N ARG A 181 8.80 6.51 -10.44
CA ARG A 181 9.91 6.57 -11.42
C ARG A 181 10.96 5.48 -11.19
N ARG A 182 11.29 5.17 -9.92
CA ARG A 182 12.22 4.07 -9.60
C ARG A 182 11.62 2.72 -9.97
N ARG A 183 10.35 2.49 -9.64
CA ARG A 183 9.60 1.27 -10.01
C ARG A 183 9.56 1.07 -11.52
N GLN A 184 9.29 2.12 -12.30
CA GLN A 184 9.30 2.04 -13.76
C GLN A 184 10.67 1.67 -14.33
N ARG A 185 11.74 2.34 -13.86
CA ARG A 185 13.11 2.01 -14.28
C ARG A 185 13.46 0.57 -13.91
N ARG A 186 13.04 0.11 -12.72
CA ARG A 186 13.24 -1.28 -12.33
C ARG A 186 12.48 -2.23 -13.22
N LYS A 187 11.20 -1.93 -13.49
CA LYS A 187 10.35 -2.76 -14.33
C LYS A 187 10.96 -2.93 -15.72
N ALA A 188 11.37 -1.82 -16.35
CA ALA A 188 12.04 -1.85 -17.64
C ALA A 188 13.33 -2.69 -17.61
N ARG A 189 14.11 -2.61 -16.52
CA ARG A 189 15.31 -3.44 -16.34
C ARG A 189 14.95 -4.93 -16.21
N LEU A 190 13.94 -5.28 -15.41
CA LEU A 190 13.51 -6.67 -15.24
C LEU A 190 12.94 -7.24 -16.55
N ASP A 191 12.10 -6.48 -17.24
CA ASP A 191 11.53 -6.85 -18.54
C ASP A 191 12.65 -7.13 -19.57
N ALA A 192 13.70 -6.29 -19.62
CA ALA A 192 14.85 -6.47 -20.51
C ALA A 192 15.70 -7.73 -20.21
N HIS A 193 15.57 -8.29 -19.01
CA HIS A 193 16.26 -9.51 -18.58
C HIS A 193 15.29 -10.71 -18.44
N HIS A 194 14.06 -10.60 -18.94
CA HIS A 194 12.98 -11.59 -18.79
C HIS A 194 12.70 -12.03 -17.35
N ALA A 195 13.07 -11.19 -16.38
CA ALA A 195 13.04 -11.50 -14.96
C ALA A 195 11.74 -11.02 -14.30
N MET A 196 11.28 -11.72 -13.27
CA MET A 196 10.15 -11.27 -12.45
C MET A 196 10.62 -10.39 -11.29
N LEU A 197 11.74 -10.73 -10.65
CA LEU A 197 12.28 -10.04 -9.48
C LEU A 197 13.82 -9.98 -9.55
N GLU A 198 14.40 -9.07 -8.78
CA GLU A 198 15.83 -9.10 -8.45
C GLU A 198 15.99 -9.55 -6.99
N ILE A 199 17.01 -10.33 -6.67
CA ILE A 199 17.35 -10.73 -5.31
C ILE A 199 18.79 -10.35 -4.97
N ASP A 200 18.98 -9.85 -3.76
CA ASP A 200 20.29 -9.57 -3.20
C ASP A 200 20.98 -10.83 -2.71
N ALA A 201 22.29 -10.93 -2.88
CA ALA A 201 23.09 -12.06 -2.36
C ALA A 201 22.85 -12.31 -0.86
N LEU A 202 22.71 -11.24 -0.05
CA LEU A 202 22.39 -11.36 1.37
C LEU A 202 21.01 -11.99 1.62
N ALA A 203 20.01 -11.64 0.81
CA ALA A 203 18.67 -12.20 0.93
C ALA A 203 18.65 -13.67 0.48
N GLU A 204 19.37 -14.00 -0.60
CA GLU A 204 19.52 -15.36 -1.10
C GLU A 204 20.22 -16.26 -0.06
N ALA A 205 21.32 -15.78 0.54
CA ALA A 205 22.02 -16.48 1.62
C ALA A 205 21.13 -16.68 2.86
N ALA A 206 20.33 -15.68 3.23
CA ALA A 206 19.42 -15.79 4.36
C ALA A 206 18.30 -16.82 4.13
N ILE A 207 17.72 -16.85 2.91
CA ILE A 207 16.71 -17.85 2.53
C ILE A 207 17.34 -19.25 2.59
N ALA A 208 18.51 -19.43 1.97
CA ALA A 208 19.23 -20.71 1.99
C ALA A 208 19.52 -21.19 3.42
N ARG A 209 20.00 -20.30 4.29
CA ARG A 209 20.30 -20.63 5.71
C ARG A 209 19.05 -21.01 6.50
N SER A 210 17.90 -20.41 6.19
CA SER A 210 16.63 -20.75 6.85
C SER A 210 16.08 -22.13 6.46
N GLY A 211 16.66 -22.78 5.44
CA GLY A 211 16.17 -24.05 4.91
C GLY A 211 14.79 -23.95 4.23
N ARG A 212 14.28 -22.73 4.03
CA ARG A 212 13.00 -22.50 3.36
C ARG A 212 13.17 -22.56 1.85
N ASP A 213 12.18 -23.14 1.18
CA ASP A 213 12.07 -23.09 -0.26
C ASP A 213 11.90 -21.63 -0.75
N PRO A 214 12.73 -21.14 -1.69
CA PRO A 214 12.60 -19.81 -2.28
C PRO A 214 11.22 -19.49 -2.84
N ALA A 215 10.52 -20.45 -3.46
CA ALA A 215 9.21 -20.18 -4.04
C ALA A 215 8.14 -19.97 -2.95
N ALA A 216 8.18 -20.78 -1.88
CA ALA A 216 7.34 -20.56 -0.71
C ALA A 216 7.58 -19.17 -0.06
N VAL A 217 8.84 -18.72 0.03
CA VAL A 217 9.16 -17.37 0.54
C VAL A 217 8.58 -16.29 -0.37
N ILE A 218 8.68 -16.46 -1.68
CA ILE A 218 8.13 -15.49 -2.65
C ILE A 218 6.60 -15.47 -2.60
N ALA A 219 5.94 -16.62 -2.44
CA ALA A 219 4.50 -16.70 -2.25
C ALA A 219 4.05 -16.00 -0.94
N ASP A 220 4.82 -16.13 0.15
CA ASP A 220 4.59 -15.37 1.38
C ASP A 220 4.72 -13.85 1.14
N LEU A 221 5.76 -13.42 0.40
CA LEU A 221 5.95 -12.00 0.06
C LEU A 221 4.81 -11.42 -0.77
N GLN A 222 4.15 -12.25 -1.58
CA GLN A 222 2.96 -11.87 -2.37
C GLN A 222 1.70 -11.68 -1.52
N THR A 223 1.59 -12.38 -0.39
CA THR A 223 0.34 -12.48 0.40
C THR A 223 0.39 -11.73 1.73
N LYS A 224 1.57 -11.64 2.38
CA LYS A 224 1.75 -11.11 3.73
C LYS A 224 2.63 -9.86 3.76
N TYR A 225 2.01 -8.68 3.65
CA TYR A 225 2.64 -7.38 3.95
C TYR A 225 4.02 -7.10 3.34
N ARG A 226 4.39 -7.77 2.24
CA ARG A 226 5.68 -7.59 1.55
C ARG A 226 6.89 -7.95 2.44
N GLN A 227 6.69 -8.77 3.47
CA GLN A 227 7.73 -9.27 4.37
C GLN A 227 7.50 -10.77 4.65
N ALA A 228 8.58 -11.54 4.60
CA ALA A 228 8.59 -12.93 5.01
C ALA A 228 9.64 -13.13 6.09
N ASP A 229 9.18 -13.49 7.29
CA ASP A 229 10.08 -13.84 8.39
C ASP A 229 10.73 -15.20 8.09
N LEU A 230 12.05 -15.26 8.26
CA LEU A 230 12.83 -16.46 7.95
C LEU A 230 13.13 -17.23 9.24
N TYR A 231 13.72 -16.56 10.22
CA TYR A 231 14.03 -17.17 11.52
C TYR A 231 14.26 -16.11 12.60
N ARG A 232 14.19 -16.56 13.85
CA ARG A 232 14.44 -15.77 15.05
C ARG A 232 15.20 -16.62 16.05
N ASP A 233 16.37 -16.18 16.45
CA ASP A 233 17.25 -16.86 17.39
C ASP A 233 17.45 -16.01 18.65
N GLY A 234 17.40 -16.65 19.81
CA GLY A 234 17.58 -16.03 21.14
C GLY A 234 16.35 -16.12 22.04
N ASP A 235 16.59 -16.27 23.35
CA ASP A 235 15.52 -16.18 24.35
C ASP A 235 15.00 -14.75 24.47
N SER A 236 13.71 -14.60 24.75
CA SER A 236 12.99 -13.32 24.77
C SER A 236 13.77 -12.19 25.48
N GLY A 237 14.21 -11.16 24.74
CA GLY A 237 15.04 -10.07 25.27
C GLY A 237 15.58 -9.09 24.21
N VAL A 238 16.63 -8.35 24.58
CA VAL A 238 17.32 -7.33 23.76
C VAL A 238 18.28 -7.96 22.73
N ASP A 239 18.78 -9.17 23.01
CA ASP A 239 19.76 -9.90 22.19
C ASP A 239 19.09 -10.94 21.28
N VAL A 240 18.08 -10.49 20.54
CA VAL A 240 17.36 -11.35 19.58
C VAL A 240 17.88 -11.09 18.19
N THR A 241 18.36 -12.14 17.53
CA THR A 241 18.56 -12.15 16.09
C THR A 241 17.22 -12.40 15.42
N SER A 242 16.80 -11.49 14.56
CA SER A 242 15.58 -11.62 13.76
C SER A 242 15.91 -11.36 12.31
N VAL A 243 15.64 -12.34 11.44
CA VAL A 243 15.96 -12.26 10.03
C VAL A 243 14.70 -12.45 9.21
N SER A 244 14.47 -11.49 8.33
CA SER A 244 13.35 -11.47 7.40
C SER A 244 13.83 -11.01 6.03
N VAL A 245 13.06 -11.29 4.99
CA VAL A 245 13.24 -10.66 3.68
C VAL A 245 12.05 -9.78 3.38
N VAL A 246 12.31 -8.68 2.69
CA VAL A 246 11.31 -7.69 2.31
C VAL A 246 11.34 -7.50 0.80
N LEU A 247 10.15 -7.28 0.24
CA LEU A 247 9.98 -6.96 -1.16
C LEU A 247 9.82 -5.45 -1.33
N TRP A 248 10.75 -4.83 -2.04
CA TRP A 248 10.75 -3.40 -2.29
C TRP A 248 11.06 -3.10 -3.76
N GLU A 249 10.11 -2.48 -4.47
CA GLU A 249 10.32 -2.00 -5.85
C GLU A 249 10.92 -3.08 -6.78
N GLY A 250 10.36 -4.30 -6.77
CA GLY A 250 10.77 -5.45 -7.59
C GLY A 250 12.04 -6.15 -7.12
N ARG A 251 12.50 -5.86 -5.89
CA ARG A 251 13.72 -6.41 -5.30
C ARG A 251 13.42 -7.08 -3.97
N ILE A 252 13.93 -8.30 -3.80
CA ILE A 252 13.97 -8.99 -2.51
C ILE A 252 15.27 -8.60 -1.80
N SER A 253 15.13 -8.02 -0.61
CA SER A 253 16.24 -7.51 0.20
C SER A 253 16.18 -8.09 1.61
N LEU A 254 17.34 -8.23 2.25
CA LEU A 254 17.43 -8.67 3.64
C LEU A 254 16.96 -7.55 4.58
N CYS A 255 16.16 -7.88 5.58
CA CYS A 255 15.89 -7.03 6.73
C CYS A 255 16.20 -7.84 7.99
N ALA A 256 17.28 -7.48 8.69
CA ALA A 256 17.77 -8.25 9.81
C ALA A 256 18.18 -7.38 10.99
N ARG A 257 17.89 -7.86 12.19
CA ARG A 257 18.58 -7.47 13.42
C ARG A 257 19.47 -8.64 13.79
N LEU A 258 20.76 -8.39 13.96
CA LEU A 258 21.73 -9.40 14.36
C LEU A 258 22.20 -9.05 15.76
N ALA A 259 21.81 -9.89 16.72
CA ALA A 259 22.35 -9.83 18.07
C ALA A 259 23.71 -10.54 18.04
N THR A 260 24.76 -9.73 18.07
CA THR A 260 26.14 -10.21 18.17
C THR A 260 26.72 -9.82 19.53
N THR A 261 27.83 -10.43 19.91
CA THR A 261 28.50 -10.21 21.20
C THR A 261 28.92 -8.76 21.43
N SER A 262 29.19 -7.99 20.37
CA SER A 262 29.25 -6.51 20.32
C SER A 262 29.90 -6.08 18.99
N PRO A 263 29.27 -5.24 18.13
CA PRO A 263 28.02 -4.50 18.33
C PRO A 263 26.80 -5.14 17.65
N THR A 264 25.60 -4.92 18.21
CA THR A 264 24.34 -5.24 17.50
C THR A 264 24.30 -4.53 16.15
N ALA A 265 23.80 -5.23 15.15
CA ALA A 265 23.68 -4.72 13.79
C ALA A 265 22.23 -4.73 13.29
N LEU A 266 21.87 -3.69 12.55
CA LEU A 266 20.63 -3.60 11.79
C LEU A 266 20.96 -3.56 10.30
N ILE A 267 20.37 -4.44 9.53
CA ILE A 267 20.56 -4.54 8.08
C ILE A 267 19.23 -4.27 7.39
N HIS A 268 19.25 -3.41 6.39
CA HIS A 268 18.15 -3.18 5.47
C HIS A 268 18.66 -3.05 4.03
N GLY A 269 18.61 -4.15 3.29
CA GLY A 269 19.14 -4.27 1.93
C GLY A 269 20.64 -3.99 1.88
N SER A 270 21.01 -2.87 1.26
CA SER A 270 22.41 -2.44 1.13
C SER A 270 22.87 -1.51 2.27
N GLU A 271 22.08 -1.33 3.31
CA GLU A 271 22.43 -0.49 4.46
C GLU A 271 22.63 -1.37 5.69
N LEU A 272 23.75 -1.18 6.36
CA LEU A 272 24.10 -1.80 7.63
C LEU A 272 24.35 -0.69 8.64
N ARG A 273 23.70 -0.77 9.80
CA ARG A 273 23.95 0.12 10.93
C ARG A 273 24.51 -0.70 12.08
N LEU A 274 25.70 -0.32 12.54
CA LEU A 274 26.31 -0.86 13.75
C LEU A 274 25.94 0.01 14.93
N ASP A 275 25.50 -0.57 16.03
CA ASP A 275 25.22 0.16 17.28
C ASP A 275 26.52 0.47 18.06
N ARG A 276 27.50 0.98 17.32
CA ARG A 276 28.81 1.43 17.79
C ARG A 276 29.39 2.42 16.79
N ALA A 277 29.99 3.49 17.30
CA ALA A 277 30.80 4.39 16.49
C ALA A 277 32.20 3.78 16.24
N LEU A 278 32.59 3.67 14.98
CA LEU A 278 33.97 3.41 14.58
C LEU A 278 34.74 4.74 14.54
N ASN A 279 36.03 4.71 14.87
CA ASN A 279 36.87 5.89 14.75
C ASN A 279 37.27 6.15 13.28
N ASP A 280 37.78 7.35 12.97
CA ASP A 280 38.10 7.75 11.60
C ASP A 280 39.16 6.86 10.93
N SER A 281 40.11 6.33 11.71
CA SER A 281 41.09 5.38 11.21
C SER A 281 40.41 4.09 10.76
N ASP A 282 39.60 3.48 11.62
CA ASP A 282 38.88 2.24 11.33
C ASP A 282 37.94 2.41 10.12
N LEU A 283 37.24 3.55 10.02
CA LEU A 283 36.32 3.84 8.90
C LEU A 283 37.01 3.81 7.53
N GLN A 284 38.24 4.29 7.43
CA GLN A 284 38.99 4.30 6.16
C GLN A 284 39.50 2.90 5.80
N HIS A 285 39.86 2.10 6.80
CA HIS A 285 40.44 0.77 6.60
C HIS A 285 39.40 -0.30 6.25
N VAL A 286 38.14 -0.12 6.63
CA VAL A 286 37.08 -1.12 6.36
C VAL A 286 36.51 -1.06 4.94
N VAL A 287 36.68 0.06 4.22
CA VAL A 287 36.17 0.18 2.84
C VAL A 287 36.91 -0.80 1.92
N GLY A 288 36.14 -1.58 1.17
CA GLY A 288 36.64 -2.66 0.30
C GLY A 288 36.72 -4.03 0.97
N LEU A 289 36.57 -4.10 2.30
CA LEU A 289 36.53 -5.38 3.04
C LEU A 289 35.13 -5.99 3.04
N SER A 290 35.05 -7.29 3.34
CA SER A 290 33.77 -7.97 3.58
C SER A 290 33.08 -7.40 4.83
N ALA A 291 31.77 -7.23 4.79
CA ALA A 291 30.99 -6.74 5.92
C ALA A 291 31.00 -7.73 7.11
N ALA A 292 31.31 -9.01 6.86
CA ALA A 292 31.50 -10.00 7.91
C ALA A 292 32.63 -9.63 8.88
N THR A 293 33.63 -8.84 8.46
CA THR A 293 34.73 -8.40 9.33
C THR A 293 34.29 -7.44 10.43
N LEU A 294 33.10 -6.83 10.31
CA LEU A 294 32.54 -5.92 11.30
C LEU A 294 31.78 -6.64 12.42
N LEU A 295 31.44 -7.91 12.23
CA LEU A 295 30.57 -8.71 13.10
C LEU A 295 31.13 -10.13 13.28
N ASP A 296 32.39 -10.24 13.68
CA ASP A 296 33.06 -11.49 14.07
C ASP A 296 32.88 -12.66 13.07
N GLY A 297 32.83 -12.35 11.77
CA GLY A 297 32.69 -13.36 10.72
C GLY A 297 31.26 -13.84 10.46
N GLU A 298 30.24 -13.05 10.79
CA GLU A 298 28.83 -13.38 10.52
C GLU A 298 28.62 -13.90 9.07
N PRO A 299 28.26 -15.18 8.89
CA PRO A 299 28.20 -15.82 7.58
C PRO A 299 27.27 -15.14 6.58
N LEU A 300 26.16 -14.56 7.06
CA LEU A 300 25.23 -13.84 6.19
C LEU A 300 25.91 -12.71 5.43
N LEU A 301 26.92 -12.06 6.02
CA LEU A 301 27.57 -10.88 5.47
C LEU A 301 28.77 -11.19 4.56
N GLY A 302 29.11 -12.46 4.36
CA GLY A 302 30.31 -12.87 3.64
C GLY A 302 30.41 -12.28 2.22
N ASP A 303 29.29 -12.24 1.50
CA ASP A 303 29.21 -11.78 0.11
C ASP A 303 28.97 -10.26 -0.06
N ALA A 304 28.86 -9.51 1.05
CA ALA A 304 28.71 -8.06 1.03
C ALA A 304 30.06 -7.38 1.26
N VAL A 305 30.39 -6.40 0.43
CA VAL A 305 31.58 -5.57 0.54
C VAL A 305 31.22 -4.18 1.05
N ILE A 306 32.02 -3.62 1.93
CA ILE A 306 31.82 -2.26 2.46
C ILE A 306 32.23 -1.25 1.38
N THR A 307 31.27 -0.44 0.92
CA THR A 307 31.50 0.60 -0.11
C THR A 307 31.72 1.97 0.49
N SER A 308 31.15 2.23 1.67
CA SER A 308 31.40 3.44 2.45
C SER A 308 30.95 3.21 3.89
N ALA A 309 31.60 3.87 4.85
CA ALA A 309 31.18 3.89 6.24
C ALA A 309 31.20 5.33 6.77
N ARG A 310 30.30 5.66 7.70
CA ARG A 310 30.20 6.99 8.32
C ARG A 310 29.76 6.86 9.77
N ALA A 311 30.59 7.35 10.70
CA ALA A 311 30.18 7.54 12.08
C ALA A 311 29.13 8.66 12.21
N ARG A 312 28.16 8.47 13.10
CA ARG A 312 27.11 9.43 13.45
C ARG A 312 27.34 9.92 14.88
N GLY A 313 28.37 10.75 15.02
CA GLY A 313 28.93 11.09 16.33
C GLY A 313 29.38 9.81 17.05
N ASP A 314 29.25 9.80 18.37
CA ASP A 314 29.72 8.68 19.20
C ASP A 314 28.67 7.56 19.37
N ARG A 315 27.58 7.58 18.58
CA ARG A 315 26.43 6.70 18.79
C ARG A 315 26.46 5.44 17.95
N TYR A 316 26.60 5.57 16.64
CA TYR A 316 26.48 4.45 15.71
C TYR A 316 27.23 4.73 14.40
N THR A 317 27.42 3.68 13.60
CA THR A 317 28.06 3.76 12.28
C THR A 317 27.11 3.29 11.20
N ASP A 318 26.88 4.14 10.19
CA ASP A 318 26.17 3.78 8.96
C ASP A 318 27.17 3.23 7.94
N VAL A 319 26.88 2.06 7.39
CA VAL A 319 27.71 1.34 6.42
C VAL A 319 26.88 1.04 5.18
N ARG A 320 27.42 1.35 4.00
CA ARG A 320 26.83 0.97 2.71
C ARG A 320 27.50 -0.28 2.18
N LEU A 321 26.68 -1.22 1.74
CA LEU A 321 27.10 -2.52 1.25
C LEU A 321 26.97 -2.60 -0.28
N GLY A 322 28.04 -3.00 -0.95
CA GLY A 322 28.05 -3.43 -2.34
C GLY A 322 27.96 -4.95 -2.37
N MET A 323 27.02 -5.49 -3.13
CA MET A 323 26.80 -6.93 -3.24
C MET A 323 26.32 -7.28 -4.63
N ARG A 324 26.51 -8.54 -5.01
CA ARG A 324 25.95 -9.08 -6.24
C ARG A 324 24.43 -9.16 -6.12
N ARG A 325 23.78 -9.09 -7.28
CA ARG A 325 22.34 -9.27 -7.42
C ARG A 325 22.07 -10.23 -8.56
N ARG A 326 21.06 -11.06 -8.39
CA ARG A 326 20.62 -12.02 -9.40
C ARG A 326 19.20 -11.70 -9.82
N PHE A 327 18.89 -11.98 -11.09
CA PHE A 327 17.54 -11.95 -11.60
C PHE A 327 16.88 -13.30 -11.34
N ILE A 328 15.64 -13.26 -10.83
CA ILE A 328 14.77 -14.43 -10.69
C ILE A 328 13.89 -14.47 -11.93
N GLN A 329 14.06 -15.50 -12.75
CA GLN A 329 13.26 -15.75 -13.95
C GLN A 329 11.85 -16.25 -13.58
N VAL A 330 10.90 -16.12 -14.52
CA VAL A 330 9.51 -16.59 -14.30
C VAL A 330 9.46 -18.10 -14.07
N ASP A 331 10.28 -18.87 -14.80
CA ASP A 331 10.26 -20.34 -14.75
C ASP A 331 10.80 -20.88 -13.42
N GLU A 332 11.70 -20.15 -12.74
CA GLU A 332 12.21 -20.51 -11.41
C GLU A 332 11.10 -20.57 -10.35
N LEU A 333 9.96 -19.92 -10.60
CA LEU A 333 8.84 -19.82 -9.68
C LEU A 333 7.71 -20.79 -10.01
N GLN A 334 7.74 -21.38 -11.21
CA GLN A 334 6.76 -22.38 -11.64
C GLN A 334 7.27 -23.81 -11.43
N ALA A 335 8.59 -23.98 -11.29
CA ALA A 335 9.25 -25.27 -11.13
C ALA A 335 9.41 -25.73 -9.66
N ALA A 336 9.00 -24.91 -8.70
CA ALA A 336 9.05 -25.17 -7.26
C ALA A 336 7.63 -25.35 -6.70
#